data_AF-A0AAN7W190-F1
#
_entry.id   AF-A0AAN7W190-F1
#
_cell.length_a   1.000
_cell.length_b   1.000
_cell.length_c   1.000
_cell.angle_alpha   90.00
_cell.angle_beta   90.00
_cell.angle_gamma   90.00
#
_symmetry.space_group_name_H-M   'P 1'
#
loop_
_entity.id
_entity.type
_entity.pdbx_description
1 polymer ?
#
loop_
_entity_poly.entity_id
_entity_poly.type
_entity_poly.pdbx_seq_one_letter_code
_entity_poly.pdbx_strand_id
1 'polypeptide(L)'
;MFRRTSDNLPQDPTMPANLQALGFQVNGDNQFVKSGNSSGKPVEFFDFYHTNNERANEVRREAIHECARKEVIAQLGKLGVKQVFMKGEQFLDMRPEGPHVAILATDLDVLKYKKDVVVVVNEHMQDLGIWAYRMLMREPGIDGGSAVGLVKKLQKWNEEKPEMVSIHTAEDAIGKMKMDGTDDEGIASDDNTPGVIIMNPGELLYSHILNRSMSQATWLARGKSSAIGTNYMVHDVHNRVYRHETPEAHVRSVLEYFIPSVTCEDVRLFFVGISQGGEHLLNCLDERLVADPDDFMGASMEVVALIQPTHVPEQLKSQALTTFLATQRARSYVSSEQPLSTLLAVPPSNMGKYVDTYASQVIEPPVNDTHEDSGSEASTSAPIGIAGASIMNETMTDSLEPAFDSPESYRSLQSKISDSYSLPTSVSAMQQSMRSLPSEPSSLERSGELVDRPHADTADAADPQLGTSVSDLVNSTNSLAIDRAASEEDPDQYDYGKDPVSCPTFSAGIEDVSEMIWPAAMDAVLDWFGCLSEYADEREDR
;
A
#
# COMPACT_ATOMS: atom_id res chain seq x y z
N MET A 1 -26.84 -12.09 39.94
CA MET A 1 -26.12 -11.95 38.65
C MET A 1 -26.92 -12.72 37.60
N PHE A 2 -27.28 -12.10 36.47
CA PHE A 2 -27.96 -12.80 35.38
C PHE A 2 -26.92 -13.44 34.45
N ARG A 3 -27.10 -14.72 34.12
CA ARG A 3 -26.26 -15.46 33.16
C ARG A 3 -27.11 -15.80 31.94
N ARG A 4 -26.69 -15.39 30.74
CA ARG A 4 -27.27 -15.90 29.49
C ARG A 4 -26.78 -17.33 29.24
N THR A 5 -27.65 -18.23 28.79
CA THR A 5 -27.26 -19.51 28.19
C THR A 5 -26.86 -19.29 26.73
N SER A 6 -26.18 -20.29 26.13
CA SER A 6 -25.86 -20.35 24.70
C SER A 6 -27.04 -19.98 23.80
N ASP A 7 -28.19 -20.55 24.14
CA ASP A 7 -29.43 -20.53 23.34
C ASP A 7 -30.19 -19.20 23.50
N ASN A 8 -29.72 -18.32 24.39
CA ASN A 8 -30.19 -16.96 24.61
C ASN A 8 -29.13 -15.90 24.19
N LEU A 9 -28.13 -16.29 23.39
CA LEU A 9 -27.21 -15.35 22.76
C LEU A 9 -27.78 -14.85 21.42
N PRO A 10 -27.48 -13.61 20.99
CA PRO A 10 -27.86 -13.13 19.66
C PRO A 10 -27.20 -13.99 18.58
N GLN A 11 -27.97 -14.43 17.58
CA GLN A 11 -27.43 -15.13 16.41
C GLN A 11 -26.46 -14.22 15.65
N ASP A 12 -25.40 -14.78 15.06
CA ASP A 12 -24.46 -13.99 14.25
C ASP A 12 -25.13 -13.53 12.95
N PRO A 13 -25.01 -12.26 12.53
CA PRO A 13 -25.55 -11.79 11.27
C PRO A 13 -25.00 -12.64 10.11
N THR A 14 -25.85 -12.94 9.13
CA THR A 14 -25.47 -13.65 7.91
C THR A 14 -25.87 -12.81 6.71
N MET A 15 -24.88 -12.43 5.90
CA MET A 15 -25.07 -11.67 4.66
C MET A 15 -24.48 -12.48 3.50
N PRO A 16 -25.23 -12.77 2.41
CA PRO A 16 -24.68 -13.46 1.26
C PRO A 16 -23.73 -12.55 0.49
N ALA A 17 -22.58 -13.08 0.03
CA ALA A 17 -21.66 -12.38 -0.86
C ALA A 17 -22.22 -12.30 -2.30
N ASN A 18 -23.25 -11.46 -2.48
CA ASN A 18 -23.91 -11.16 -3.74
C ASN A 18 -24.32 -9.67 -3.77
N LEU A 19 -23.78 -8.90 -4.73
CA LEU A 19 -23.98 -7.44 -4.80
C LEU A 19 -25.46 -7.03 -4.77
N GLN A 20 -26.30 -7.67 -5.60
CA GLN A 20 -27.72 -7.33 -5.71
C GLN A 20 -28.47 -7.56 -4.38
N ALA A 21 -28.19 -8.66 -3.67
CA ALA A 21 -28.74 -8.96 -2.36
C ALA A 21 -28.23 -8.02 -1.25
N LEU A 22 -27.04 -7.45 -1.43
CA LEU A 22 -26.44 -6.45 -0.54
C LEU A 22 -26.91 -5.00 -0.85
N GLY A 23 -27.64 -4.80 -1.95
CA GLY A 23 -28.12 -3.49 -2.42
C GLY A 23 -27.10 -2.70 -3.24
N PHE A 24 -26.19 -3.38 -3.95
CA PHE A 24 -25.12 -2.79 -4.76
C PHE A 24 -25.11 -3.34 -6.20
N GLN A 25 -24.44 -2.59 -7.09
CA GLN A 25 -24.13 -2.95 -8.46
C GLN A 25 -22.78 -2.33 -8.87
N VAL A 26 -22.19 -2.81 -9.96
CA VAL A 26 -21.11 -2.10 -10.66
C VAL A 26 -21.75 -1.22 -11.74
N ASN A 27 -21.32 0.03 -11.90
CA ASN A 27 -21.77 0.91 -13.01
C ASN A 27 -20.86 0.79 -14.24
N GLY A 28 -21.15 1.57 -15.29
CA GLY A 28 -20.32 1.60 -16.52
C GLY A 28 -18.89 2.09 -16.26
N ASP A 29 -18.70 2.88 -15.20
CA ASP A 29 -17.43 3.49 -14.78
C ASP A 29 -16.60 2.56 -13.87
N ASN A 30 -16.97 1.27 -13.77
CA ASN A 30 -16.34 0.26 -12.92
C ASN A 30 -16.31 0.59 -11.41
N GLN A 31 -17.27 1.36 -10.90
CA GLN A 31 -17.42 1.72 -9.48
C GLN A 31 -18.49 0.85 -8.80
N PHE A 32 -18.29 0.52 -7.51
CA PHE A 32 -19.31 -0.15 -6.69
C PHE A 32 -20.28 0.87 -6.08
N VAL A 33 -21.51 0.89 -6.60
CA VAL A 33 -22.53 1.89 -6.26
C VAL A 33 -23.80 1.22 -5.73
N LYS A 34 -24.58 1.92 -4.90
CA LYS A 34 -25.86 1.39 -4.40
C LYS A 34 -26.87 1.21 -5.55
N SER A 35 -27.60 0.11 -5.53
CA SER A 35 -28.71 -0.15 -6.45
C SER A 35 -29.85 0.84 -6.21
N GLY A 36 -30.45 1.34 -7.29
CA GLY A 36 -31.53 2.33 -7.22
C GLY A 36 -31.10 3.79 -7.35
N ASN A 37 -29.79 4.05 -7.55
CA ASN A 37 -29.30 5.35 -8.05
C ASN A 37 -30.09 5.70 -9.33
N SER A 38 -30.90 6.76 -9.23
CA SER A 38 -31.83 7.20 -10.27
C SER A 38 -31.26 8.42 -10.98
N SER A 39 -31.53 8.57 -12.28
CA SER A 39 -31.04 9.71 -13.08
C SER A 39 -31.35 11.05 -12.39
N GLY A 40 -30.30 11.81 -12.07
CA GLY A 40 -30.40 13.10 -11.35
C GLY A 40 -30.23 13.05 -9.82
N LYS A 41 -29.93 11.89 -9.23
CA LYS A 41 -29.43 11.79 -7.84
C LYS A 41 -27.89 11.69 -7.81
N PRO A 42 -27.22 12.14 -6.73
CA PRO A 42 -25.82 11.83 -6.46
C PRO A 42 -25.58 10.31 -6.41
N VAL A 43 -24.37 9.89 -6.77
CA VAL A 43 -23.95 8.48 -6.69
C VAL A 43 -23.73 8.10 -5.24
N GLU A 44 -24.56 7.21 -4.68
CA GLU A 44 -24.32 6.66 -3.35
C GLU A 44 -23.34 5.47 -3.41
N PHE A 45 -22.24 5.57 -2.67
CA PHE A 45 -21.17 4.59 -2.53
C PHE A 45 -21.33 3.69 -1.28
N PHE A 46 -20.33 2.88 -0.95
CA PHE A 46 -20.32 2.10 0.29
C PHE A 46 -20.31 3.00 1.54
N ASP A 47 -21.05 2.56 2.55
CA ASP A 47 -21.07 3.12 3.90
C ASP A 47 -20.91 1.95 4.89
N PHE A 48 -19.95 2.07 5.81
CA PHE A 48 -19.68 1.08 6.84
C PHE A 48 -20.68 1.14 8.00
N TYR A 49 -21.04 2.34 8.47
CA TYR A 49 -21.89 2.55 9.66
C TYR A 49 -23.40 2.45 9.35
N HIS A 50 -23.74 1.55 8.44
CA HIS A 50 -25.10 1.32 7.96
C HIS A 50 -26.09 0.89 9.06
N THR A 51 -25.58 0.35 10.17
CA THR A 51 -26.38 0.01 11.36
C THR A 51 -25.63 0.36 12.65
N ASN A 52 -26.37 0.47 13.76
CA ASN A 52 -25.79 0.60 15.11
C ASN A 52 -25.23 -0.74 15.66
N ASN A 53 -25.03 -1.77 14.82
CA ASN A 53 -24.48 -3.06 15.20
C ASN A 53 -23.16 -3.28 14.45
N GLU A 54 -22.05 -3.06 15.16
CA GLU A 54 -20.68 -3.25 14.67
C GLU A 54 -20.48 -4.60 13.97
N ARG A 55 -20.95 -5.70 14.57
CA ARG A 55 -20.83 -7.04 13.99
C ARG A 55 -21.65 -7.22 12.70
N ALA A 56 -22.81 -6.56 12.58
CA ALA A 56 -23.56 -6.55 11.34
C ALA A 56 -22.86 -5.72 10.24
N ASN A 57 -22.19 -4.64 10.62
CA ASN A 57 -21.39 -3.81 9.73
C ASN A 57 -20.13 -4.56 9.26
N GLU A 58 -19.42 -5.28 10.14
CA GLU A 58 -18.31 -6.19 9.80
C GLU A 58 -18.71 -7.21 8.72
N VAL A 59 -19.79 -7.97 8.98
CA VAL A 59 -20.23 -9.06 8.10
C VAL A 59 -20.74 -8.51 6.77
N ARG A 60 -21.42 -7.36 6.77
CA ARG A 60 -21.83 -6.68 5.54
C ARG A 60 -20.64 -6.15 4.75
N ARG A 61 -19.62 -5.56 5.41
CA ARG A 61 -18.36 -5.14 4.78
C ARG A 61 -17.69 -6.32 4.10
N GLU A 62 -17.47 -7.42 4.82
CA GLU A 62 -16.84 -8.63 4.26
C GLU A 62 -17.63 -9.22 3.09
N ALA A 63 -18.96 -9.30 3.19
CA ALA A 63 -19.78 -9.80 2.08
C ALA A 63 -19.65 -8.94 0.82
N ILE A 64 -19.49 -7.63 0.95
CA ILE A 64 -19.23 -6.70 -0.16
C ILE A 64 -17.77 -6.83 -0.65
N HIS A 65 -16.80 -6.93 0.26
CA HIS A 65 -15.38 -7.14 -0.07
C HIS A 65 -15.15 -8.46 -0.84
N GLU A 66 -15.87 -9.54 -0.50
CA GLU A 66 -15.84 -10.79 -1.26
C GLU A 66 -16.44 -10.63 -2.66
N CYS A 67 -17.50 -9.83 -2.84
CA CYS A 67 -17.99 -9.48 -4.17
C CYS A 67 -16.93 -8.69 -4.95
N ALA A 68 -16.28 -7.72 -4.31
CA ALA A 68 -15.30 -6.85 -4.94
C ALA A 68 -14.06 -7.63 -5.42
N ARG A 69 -13.54 -8.55 -4.59
CA ARG A 69 -12.45 -9.46 -5.00
C ARG A 69 -12.85 -10.33 -6.18
N LYS A 70 -14.06 -10.91 -6.18
CA LYS A 70 -14.54 -11.73 -7.31
C LYS A 70 -14.59 -10.91 -8.61
N GLU A 71 -15.07 -9.67 -8.56
CA GLU A 71 -15.11 -8.79 -9.73
C GLU A 71 -13.70 -8.39 -10.19
N VAL A 72 -12.81 -7.98 -9.27
CA VAL A 72 -11.40 -7.66 -9.59
C VAL A 72 -10.70 -8.83 -10.27
N ILE A 73 -10.81 -10.05 -9.72
CA ILE A 73 -10.24 -11.27 -10.34
C ILE A 73 -10.89 -11.55 -11.71
N ALA A 74 -12.21 -11.33 -11.85
CA ALA A 74 -12.91 -11.52 -13.12
C ALA A 74 -12.58 -10.45 -14.17
N GLN A 75 -12.16 -9.24 -13.78
CA GLN A 75 -11.65 -8.23 -14.71
C GLN A 75 -10.19 -8.48 -15.08
N LEU A 76 -9.32 -8.81 -14.11
CA LEU A 76 -7.93 -9.21 -14.38
C LEU A 76 -7.85 -10.40 -15.34
N GLY A 77 -8.74 -11.39 -15.18
CA GLY A 77 -8.83 -12.55 -16.08
C GLY A 77 -9.19 -12.19 -17.53
N LYS A 78 -9.87 -11.05 -17.76
CA LYS A 78 -10.12 -10.50 -19.11
C LYS A 78 -8.94 -9.70 -19.66
N LEU A 79 -7.93 -9.42 -18.84
CA LEU A 79 -6.71 -8.68 -19.22
C LEU A 79 -5.48 -9.61 -19.28
N GLY A 80 -5.68 -10.93 -19.33
CA GLY A 80 -4.61 -11.93 -19.40
C GLY A 80 -3.89 -12.20 -18.07
N VAL A 81 -4.43 -11.73 -16.93
CA VAL A 81 -3.83 -11.88 -15.59
C VAL A 81 -4.70 -12.79 -14.72
N LYS A 82 -4.14 -13.92 -14.28
CA LYS A 82 -4.87 -14.98 -13.57
C LYS A 82 -4.28 -15.26 -12.19
N GLN A 83 -5.04 -15.97 -11.36
CA GLN A 83 -4.54 -16.45 -10.07
C GLN A 83 -3.65 -17.68 -10.27
N VAL A 84 -2.45 -17.66 -9.68
CA VAL A 84 -1.56 -18.82 -9.62
C VAL A 84 -1.44 -19.26 -8.17
N PHE A 85 -1.66 -20.54 -7.91
CA PHE A 85 -1.76 -21.11 -6.57
C PHE A 85 -0.44 -21.78 -6.17
N MET A 86 0.05 -21.48 -4.97
CA MET A 86 1.36 -21.95 -4.48
C MET A 86 1.21 -22.88 -3.29
N LYS A 87 1.98 -23.99 -3.29
CA LYS A 87 1.94 -25.05 -2.28
C LYS A 87 3.35 -25.55 -1.98
N GLY A 88 4.06 -24.85 -1.11
CA GLY A 88 5.50 -24.97 -1.00
C GLY A 88 6.15 -24.44 -2.30
N GLU A 89 7.09 -25.20 -2.85
CA GLU A 89 7.79 -24.88 -4.11
C GLU A 89 6.94 -25.17 -5.37
N GLN A 90 5.70 -25.65 -5.24
CA GLN A 90 4.86 -26.05 -6.37
C GLN A 90 3.84 -24.97 -6.75
N PHE A 91 3.70 -24.73 -8.05
CA PHE A 91 2.79 -23.74 -8.65
C PHE A 91 1.74 -24.42 -9.52
N LEU A 92 0.50 -23.92 -9.49
CA LEU A 92 -0.65 -24.52 -10.16
C LEU A 92 -1.62 -23.43 -10.66
N ASP A 93 -2.06 -23.53 -11.91
CA ASP A 93 -3.10 -22.64 -12.48
C ASP A 93 -4.51 -22.96 -11.97
N MET A 94 -4.69 -24.13 -11.35
CA MET A 94 -5.93 -24.57 -10.71
C MET A 94 -5.77 -24.65 -9.20
N ARG A 95 -6.73 -24.09 -8.49
CA ARG A 95 -6.80 -24.08 -7.02
C ARG A 95 -6.76 -25.52 -6.47
N PRO A 96 -5.74 -25.90 -5.68
CA PRO A 96 -5.60 -27.26 -5.16
C PRO A 96 -6.45 -27.51 -3.92
N GLU A 97 -6.53 -28.78 -3.52
CA GLU A 97 -7.02 -29.17 -2.20
C GLU A 97 -5.91 -29.14 -1.13
N GLY A 98 -6.27 -28.69 0.07
CA GLY A 98 -5.35 -28.50 1.19
C GLY A 98 -4.53 -27.20 1.10
N PRO A 99 -3.65 -26.94 2.09
CA PRO A 99 -2.96 -25.66 2.25
C PRO A 99 -2.30 -25.13 0.97
N HIS A 100 -2.67 -23.91 0.59
CA HIS A 100 -2.12 -23.14 -0.52
C HIS A 100 -2.33 -21.63 -0.30
N VAL A 101 -1.50 -20.82 -0.95
CA VAL A 101 -1.70 -19.36 -1.12
C VAL A 101 -1.96 -19.06 -2.60
N ALA A 102 -2.25 -17.81 -2.94
CA ALA A 102 -2.40 -17.36 -4.32
C ALA A 102 -1.65 -16.04 -4.57
N ILE A 103 -1.09 -15.92 -5.77
CA ILE A 103 -0.61 -14.66 -6.35
C ILE A 103 -1.43 -14.34 -7.61
N LEU A 104 -1.19 -13.19 -8.23
CA LEU A 104 -1.60 -12.91 -9.60
C LEU A 104 -0.38 -12.90 -10.52
N ALA A 105 -0.55 -13.37 -11.75
CA ALA A 105 0.45 -13.30 -12.79
C ALA A 105 -0.21 -13.13 -14.17
N THR A 106 0.47 -12.47 -15.11
CA THR A 106 0.23 -12.70 -16.54
C THR A 106 0.32 -14.20 -16.84
N ASP A 107 -0.44 -14.69 -17.81
CA ASP A 107 -0.45 -16.11 -18.18
C ASP A 107 0.97 -16.71 -18.31
N LEU A 108 1.19 -17.86 -17.65
CA LEU A 108 2.53 -18.43 -17.45
C LEU A 108 3.25 -18.83 -18.74
N ASP A 109 2.50 -19.13 -19.80
CA ASP A 109 3.07 -19.40 -21.13
C ASP A 109 3.39 -18.13 -21.92
N VAL A 110 2.90 -16.96 -21.48
CA VAL A 110 3.28 -15.65 -22.04
C VAL A 110 4.50 -15.08 -21.31
N LEU A 111 4.57 -15.21 -19.98
CA LEU A 111 5.69 -14.67 -19.17
C LEU A 111 7.09 -15.16 -19.62
N LYS A 112 7.19 -16.38 -20.16
CA LYS A 112 8.43 -16.98 -20.66
C LYS A 112 9.03 -16.26 -21.87
N TYR A 113 8.26 -15.39 -22.51
CA TYR A 113 8.66 -14.57 -23.66
C TYR A 113 8.67 -13.07 -23.34
N LYS A 114 8.47 -12.68 -22.07
CA LYS A 114 8.42 -11.28 -21.66
C LYS A 114 9.78 -10.82 -21.16
N LYS A 115 10.43 -9.97 -21.97
CA LYS A 115 11.67 -9.28 -21.62
C LYS A 115 11.49 -8.43 -20.36
N ASP A 116 10.41 -7.66 -20.28
CA ASP A 116 10.10 -6.79 -19.15
C ASP A 116 8.99 -7.38 -18.28
N VAL A 117 9.23 -7.50 -16.97
CA VAL A 117 8.24 -8.01 -15.99
C VAL A 117 8.18 -7.10 -14.76
N VAL A 118 7.00 -6.54 -14.50
CA VAL A 118 6.71 -5.73 -13.32
C VAL A 118 6.30 -6.62 -12.15
N VAL A 119 7.06 -6.59 -11.06
CA VAL A 119 6.86 -7.43 -9.87
C VAL A 119 6.41 -6.57 -8.69
N VAL A 120 5.13 -6.64 -8.34
CA VAL A 120 4.53 -5.88 -7.25
C VAL A 120 4.44 -6.73 -5.99
N VAL A 121 5.05 -6.28 -4.89
CA VAL A 121 4.87 -6.86 -3.55
C VAL A 121 3.90 -5.97 -2.78
N ASN A 122 2.67 -6.46 -2.61
CA ASN A 122 1.59 -5.70 -1.96
C ASN A 122 1.81 -5.54 -0.45
N GLU A 123 1.04 -4.65 0.18
CA GLU A 123 1.05 -4.49 1.64
C GLU A 123 0.51 -5.76 2.35
N HIS A 124 1.12 -6.12 3.49
CA HIS A 124 0.78 -7.30 4.30
C HIS A 124 -0.60 -7.27 4.99
N MET A 125 -1.45 -6.27 4.73
CA MET A 125 -2.79 -6.12 5.30
C MET A 125 -3.92 -6.17 4.25
N GLN A 126 -3.60 -6.05 2.95
CA GLN A 126 -4.58 -6.03 1.88
C GLN A 126 -4.89 -7.44 1.35
N ASP A 127 -5.99 -7.55 0.59
CA ASP A 127 -6.31 -8.76 -0.17
C ASP A 127 -5.65 -8.74 -1.56
N LEU A 128 -5.59 -9.90 -2.22
CA LEU A 128 -4.79 -10.07 -3.45
C LEU A 128 -5.26 -9.16 -4.59
N GLY A 129 -4.35 -8.31 -5.07
CA GLY A 129 -4.62 -7.33 -6.13
C GLY A 129 -5.46 -6.13 -5.69
N ILE A 130 -5.72 -5.95 -4.40
CA ILE A 130 -6.40 -4.77 -3.85
C ILE A 130 -5.35 -3.80 -3.31
N TRP A 131 -5.47 -2.52 -3.67
CA TRP A 131 -4.60 -1.45 -3.17
C TRP A 131 -5.17 -0.83 -1.90
N ALA A 132 -6.42 -0.36 -1.95
CA ALA A 132 -7.11 0.18 -0.79
C ALA A 132 -8.63 0.07 -0.97
N TYR A 133 -9.30 -0.63 -0.05
CA TYR A 133 -10.76 -0.78 -0.07
C TYR A 133 -11.51 0.57 -0.03
N ARG A 134 -10.94 1.61 0.60
CA ARG A 134 -11.54 2.95 0.64
C ARG A 134 -11.57 3.67 -0.71
N MET A 135 -10.67 3.31 -1.63
CA MET A 135 -10.68 3.78 -3.02
C MET A 135 -11.57 2.89 -3.89
N LEU A 136 -11.42 1.56 -3.73
CA LEU A 136 -12.19 0.54 -4.44
C LEU A 136 -13.71 0.72 -4.30
N MET A 137 -14.15 1.08 -3.09
CA MET A 137 -15.57 1.25 -2.73
C MET A 137 -16.10 2.68 -2.93
N ARG A 138 -15.37 3.54 -3.66
CA ARG A 138 -15.69 4.95 -3.94
C ARG A 138 -15.46 5.28 -5.42
N GLU A 139 -15.42 6.57 -5.75
CA GLU A 139 -15.25 7.14 -7.10
C GLU A 139 -14.04 6.61 -7.90
N PRO A 140 -12.86 6.29 -7.31
CA PRO A 140 -11.77 5.63 -8.06
C PRO A 140 -12.12 4.22 -8.56
N GLY A 141 -13.13 3.56 -7.97
CA GLY A 141 -13.67 2.28 -8.41
C GLY A 141 -12.65 1.14 -8.47
N ILE A 142 -12.94 0.14 -9.30
CA ILE A 142 -12.08 -1.02 -9.58
C ILE A 142 -10.71 -0.58 -10.09
N ASP A 143 -10.66 0.42 -10.98
CA ASP A 143 -9.43 0.78 -11.65
C ASP A 143 -8.45 1.51 -10.71
N GLY A 144 -8.92 2.49 -9.92
CA GLY A 144 -8.07 3.17 -8.94
C GLY A 144 -7.84 2.38 -7.64
N GLY A 145 -8.74 1.47 -7.28
CA GLY A 145 -8.67 0.69 -6.04
C GLY A 145 -7.98 -0.68 -6.13
N SER A 146 -7.62 -1.14 -7.33
CA SER A 146 -7.08 -2.49 -7.55
C SER A 146 -6.07 -2.57 -8.70
N ALA A 147 -5.44 -3.75 -8.82
CA ALA A 147 -4.53 -4.09 -9.90
C ALA A 147 -5.11 -3.97 -11.32
N VAL A 148 -6.44 -3.90 -11.49
CA VAL A 148 -7.06 -3.71 -12.82
C VAL A 148 -6.57 -2.42 -13.48
N GLY A 149 -6.45 -1.31 -12.74
CA GLY A 149 -5.91 -0.06 -13.28
C GLY A 149 -4.42 -0.15 -13.63
N LEU A 150 -3.63 -0.88 -12.84
CA LEU A 150 -2.23 -1.15 -13.16
C LEU A 150 -2.10 -1.91 -14.48
N VAL A 151 -2.83 -3.02 -14.65
CA VAL A 151 -2.76 -3.83 -15.88
C VAL A 151 -3.25 -3.04 -17.11
N LYS A 152 -4.32 -2.24 -16.96
CA LYS A 152 -4.80 -1.32 -18.01
C LYS A 152 -3.79 -0.23 -18.40
N LYS A 153 -2.85 0.13 -17.51
CA LYS A 153 -1.74 1.06 -17.80
C LYS A 153 -0.55 0.34 -18.41
N LEU A 154 -0.20 -0.86 -17.94
CA LEU A 154 0.86 -1.69 -18.54
C LEU A 154 0.56 -2.06 -20.00
N GLN A 155 -0.70 -2.34 -20.34
CA GLN A 155 -1.16 -2.54 -21.72
C GLN A 155 -0.99 -1.30 -22.64
N LYS A 156 -0.61 -0.15 -22.08
CA LYS A 156 -0.36 1.12 -22.80
C LYS A 156 1.09 1.58 -22.71
N TRP A 157 1.96 0.79 -22.08
CA TRP A 157 3.38 1.13 -21.85
C TRP A 157 4.12 1.49 -23.14
N ASN A 158 3.74 0.86 -24.26
CA ASN A 158 4.30 1.10 -25.59
C ASN A 158 3.26 1.67 -26.59
N GLU A 159 2.10 2.14 -26.13
CA GLU A 159 1.24 2.97 -26.98
C GLU A 159 1.99 4.30 -27.20
N GLU A 160 2.30 4.65 -28.46
CA GLU A 160 2.98 5.91 -28.81
C GLU A 160 2.29 7.09 -28.11
N LYS A 161 2.98 7.72 -27.15
CA LYS A 161 2.51 8.94 -26.50
C LYS A 161 2.25 9.96 -27.61
N PRO A 162 1.02 10.50 -27.75
CA PRO A 162 0.67 11.28 -28.93
C PRO A 162 1.45 12.60 -28.95
N GLU A 163 2.54 12.62 -29.71
CA GLU A 163 3.26 13.84 -30.07
C GLU A 163 2.30 14.86 -30.70
N MET A 164 2.65 16.15 -30.66
CA MET A 164 1.83 17.19 -31.29
C MET A 164 1.58 16.86 -32.76
N VAL A 165 0.31 16.56 -33.08
CA VAL A 165 -0.12 15.93 -34.34
C VAL A 165 0.45 16.67 -35.55
N SER A 166 1.48 16.09 -36.15
CA SER A 166 1.95 16.49 -37.47
C SER A 166 0.83 16.22 -38.48
N ILE A 167 0.53 17.21 -39.31
CA ILE A 167 -0.75 17.30 -40.05
C ILE A 167 -0.96 16.12 -41.04
N HIS A 168 0.11 15.39 -41.38
CA HIS A 168 0.07 14.25 -42.29
C HIS A 168 -0.63 13.00 -41.72
N THR A 169 -0.60 12.75 -40.40
CA THR A 169 -1.16 11.52 -39.81
C THR A 169 -2.69 11.44 -39.89
N ALA A 170 -3.36 12.57 -40.17
CA ALA A 170 -4.81 12.63 -40.33
C ALA A 170 -5.32 11.87 -41.57
N GLU A 171 -4.51 11.73 -42.62
CA GLU A 171 -4.93 11.06 -43.86
C GLU A 171 -4.95 9.53 -43.71
N ASP A 172 -3.96 8.93 -43.02
CA ASP A 172 -3.92 7.49 -42.73
C ASP A 172 -5.02 7.05 -41.75
N ALA A 173 -5.37 7.90 -40.77
CA ALA A 173 -6.47 7.64 -39.85
C ALA A 173 -7.83 7.51 -40.59
N ILE A 174 -8.04 8.31 -41.65
CA ILE A 174 -9.24 8.23 -42.50
C ILE A 174 -9.23 6.98 -43.37
N GLY A 175 -8.05 6.49 -43.77
CA GLY A 175 -7.89 5.22 -44.50
C GLY A 175 -8.34 4.00 -43.69
N LYS A 176 -8.01 3.93 -42.40
CA LYS A 176 -8.34 2.78 -41.53
C LYS A 176 -9.82 2.65 -41.18
N MET A 177 -10.65 3.70 -41.35
CA MET A 177 -12.08 3.66 -41.00
C MET A 177 -12.99 2.94 -42.00
N LYS A 178 -12.46 2.22 -43.02
CA LYS A 178 -13.27 1.53 -44.04
C LYS A 178 -12.67 0.20 -44.53
N MET A 179 -12.84 -0.85 -43.74
CA MET A 179 -13.25 -2.18 -44.23
C MET A 179 -13.96 -2.97 -43.12
N ASP A 180 -14.65 -4.04 -43.51
CA ASP A 180 -15.26 -5.07 -42.64
C ASP A 180 -14.36 -5.50 -41.46
N GLY A 181 -14.89 -6.01 -40.34
CA GLY A 181 -16.28 -6.43 -40.10
C GLY A 181 -16.34 -7.92 -39.76
N THR A 182 -16.56 -8.23 -38.48
CA THR A 182 -16.40 -9.58 -37.88
C THR A 182 -14.94 -10.06 -37.83
N ASP A 183 -14.24 -9.66 -36.76
CA ASP A 183 -13.18 -10.46 -36.16
C ASP A 183 -13.49 -10.61 -34.66
N ASP A 184 -13.05 -11.73 -34.07
CA ASP A 184 -13.19 -12.03 -32.64
C ASP A 184 -12.01 -11.37 -31.92
N GLU A 185 -12.25 -10.57 -30.86
CA GLU A 185 -11.19 -9.87 -30.12
C GLU A 185 -10.39 -10.83 -29.22
N GLY A 186 -9.67 -11.74 -29.86
CA GLY A 186 -8.51 -12.40 -29.27
C GLY A 186 -7.48 -11.32 -28.95
N ILE A 187 -7.23 -11.10 -27.66
CA ILE A 187 -6.23 -10.15 -27.17
C ILE A 187 -4.90 -10.51 -27.80
N ALA A 188 -4.44 -9.68 -28.74
CA ALA A 188 -3.10 -9.81 -29.29
C ALA A 188 -2.12 -9.67 -28.13
N SER A 189 -1.29 -10.70 -27.92
CA SER A 189 -0.10 -10.56 -27.11
C SER A 189 0.87 -9.66 -27.88
N ASP A 190 0.72 -8.35 -27.72
CA ASP A 190 1.79 -7.42 -28.03
C ASP A 190 3.03 -7.89 -27.27
N ASP A 191 4.08 -8.28 -27.99
CA ASP A 191 5.32 -8.79 -27.41
C ASP A 191 5.98 -7.73 -26.51
N ASN A 192 5.74 -6.45 -26.77
CA ASN A 192 6.38 -5.33 -26.08
C ASN A 192 5.74 -4.99 -24.72
N THR A 193 4.43 -5.17 -24.55
CA THR A 193 3.69 -4.93 -23.28
C THR A 193 4.29 -5.74 -22.12
N PRO A 194 4.73 -5.14 -21.01
CA PRO A 194 5.35 -5.88 -19.91
C PRO A 194 4.46 -6.95 -19.28
N GLY A 195 5.07 -8.05 -18.82
CA GLY A 195 4.43 -9.00 -17.94
C GLY A 195 4.20 -8.41 -16.54
N VAL A 196 3.28 -8.98 -15.77
CA VAL A 196 3.06 -8.58 -14.36
C VAL A 196 3.00 -9.79 -13.44
N ILE A 197 3.56 -9.64 -12.24
CA ILE A 197 3.45 -10.57 -11.12
C ILE A 197 3.07 -9.74 -9.89
N ILE A 198 2.01 -10.13 -9.18
CA ILE A 198 1.53 -9.42 -7.98
C ILE A 198 1.40 -10.40 -6.82
N MET A 199 2.27 -10.20 -5.83
CA MET A 199 2.44 -11.04 -4.64
C MET A 199 1.62 -10.46 -3.50
N ASN A 200 0.95 -11.30 -2.70
CA ASN A 200 0.18 -10.83 -1.55
C ASN A 200 0.64 -11.43 -0.22
N PRO A 201 1.49 -10.72 0.55
CA PRO A 201 1.83 -11.11 1.92
C PRO A 201 0.66 -11.00 2.92
N GLY A 202 -0.50 -10.43 2.54
CA GLY A 202 -1.67 -10.31 3.41
C GLY A 202 -2.54 -11.57 3.53
N GLU A 203 -2.75 -12.33 2.45
CA GLU A 203 -3.62 -13.51 2.44
C GLU A 203 -2.86 -14.83 2.77
N LEU A 204 -2.24 -14.89 3.95
CA LEU A 204 -1.41 -16.02 4.41
C LEU A 204 -2.06 -16.91 5.50
N LEU A 205 -3.31 -16.63 5.93
CA LEU A 205 -4.03 -17.49 6.87
C LEU A 205 -4.91 -18.51 6.15
N TYR A 206 -4.53 -19.79 6.20
CA TYR A 206 -5.25 -20.86 5.51
C TYR A 206 -6.40 -21.47 6.34
N SER A 207 -7.60 -21.51 5.75
CA SER A 207 -8.80 -22.10 6.34
C SER A 207 -9.16 -23.42 5.64
N HIS A 208 -8.93 -24.54 6.32
CA HIS A 208 -9.33 -25.88 5.89
C HIS A 208 -10.83 -26.01 5.62
N ILE A 209 -11.67 -25.25 6.33
CA ILE A 209 -13.14 -25.28 6.17
C ILE A 209 -13.58 -24.61 4.85
N LEU A 210 -12.80 -23.66 4.33
CA LEU A 210 -13.11 -22.91 3.12
C LEU A 210 -12.16 -23.23 1.94
N ASN A 211 -11.23 -24.18 2.13
CA ASN A 211 -10.12 -24.53 1.24
C ASN A 211 -9.44 -23.30 0.58
N ARG A 212 -9.13 -22.25 1.36
CA ARG A 212 -8.48 -21.03 0.84
C ARG A 212 -7.62 -20.36 1.90
N SER A 213 -6.62 -19.60 1.47
CA SER A 213 -6.05 -18.55 2.29
C SER A 213 -6.96 -17.31 2.34
N MET A 214 -6.69 -16.41 3.29
CA MET A 214 -7.38 -15.14 3.50
C MET A 214 -6.56 -14.21 4.39
N SER A 215 -6.93 -12.94 4.43
CA SER A 215 -6.34 -11.91 5.28
C SER A 215 -6.86 -12.01 6.72
N GLN A 216 -6.18 -11.33 7.64
CA GLN A 216 -6.62 -11.20 9.03
C GLN A 216 -8.03 -10.59 9.12
N ALA A 217 -8.36 -9.61 8.27
CA ALA A 217 -9.68 -8.99 8.20
C ALA A 217 -10.78 -10.01 7.86
N THR A 218 -10.60 -10.76 6.77
CA THR A 218 -11.56 -11.80 6.37
C THR A 218 -11.61 -12.96 7.37
N TRP A 219 -10.49 -13.35 8.00
CA TRP A 219 -10.49 -14.38 9.05
C TRP A 219 -11.38 -14.01 10.25
N LEU A 220 -11.30 -12.76 10.72
CA LEU A 220 -12.11 -12.24 11.84
C LEU A 220 -13.59 -12.05 11.45
N ALA A 221 -13.87 -11.72 10.18
CA ALA A 221 -15.22 -11.53 9.68
C ALA A 221 -16.04 -12.83 9.57
N ARG A 222 -15.39 -14.01 9.49
CA ARG A 222 -16.05 -15.34 9.37
C ARG A 222 -17.19 -15.56 10.37
N GLY A 223 -18.24 -16.27 9.94
CA GLY A 223 -19.45 -16.54 10.71
C GLY A 223 -19.20 -17.32 12.02
N LYS A 224 -19.78 -16.82 13.11
CA LYS A 224 -19.61 -17.26 14.50
C LYS A 224 -20.82 -18.06 14.99
N SER A 225 -20.69 -18.74 16.13
CA SER A 225 -21.82 -19.41 16.80
C SER A 225 -22.86 -18.44 17.39
N SER A 226 -22.51 -17.16 17.56
CA SER A 226 -23.36 -16.06 18.02
C SER A 226 -22.68 -14.73 17.71
N ALA A 227 -23.41 -13.61 17.65
CA ALA A 227 -22.86 -12.28 17.33
C ALA A 227 -21.80 -11.78 18.33
N ILE A 228 -21.79 -12.33 19.55
CA ILE A 228 -20.77 -12.07 20.59
C ILE A 228 -19.88 -13.29 20.85
N GLY A 229 -19.83 -14.23 19.91
CA GLY A 229 -18.93 -15.39 19.96
C GLY A 229 -17.48 -15.00 19.73
N THR A 230 -16.56 -15.83 20.22
CA THR A 230 -15.13 -15.69 19.90
C THR A 230 -14.88 -15.93 18.42
N ASN A 231 -13.85 -15.27 17.88
CA ASN A 231 -13.35 -15.56 16.53
C ASN A 231 -12.78 -16.99 16.47
N TYR A 232 -12.58 -17.52 15.26
CA TYR A 232 -11.81 -18.75 15.09
C TYR A 232 -10.37 -18.52 15.57
N MET A 233 -9.88 -19.38 16.46
CA MET A 233 -8.47 -19.36 16.86
C MET A 233 -7.60 -19.71 15.64
N VAL A 234 -6.56 -18.93 15.40
CA VAL A 234 -5.47 -19.29 14.49
C VAL A 234 -4.58 -20.29 15.21
N HIS A 235 -4.23 -21.39 14.54
CA HIS A 235 -3.24 -22.34 15.00
C HIS A 235 -1.96 -22.17 14.15
N ASP A 236 -0.84 -21.83 14.79
CA ASP A 236 0.35 -21.31 14.10
C ASP A 236 0.98 -22.28 13.07
N VAL A 237 0.86 -23.59 13.28
CA VAL A 237 1.19 -24.59 12.26
C VAL A 237 0.04 -24.83 11.27
N HIS A 238 -1.13 -25.25 11.76
CA HIS A 238 -2.21 -25.75 10.88
C HIS A 238 -2.91 -24.69 10.03
N ASN A 239 -2.86 -23.40 10.38
CA ASN A 239 -3.45 -22.32 9.59
C ASN A 239 -2.43 -21.55 8.75
N ARG A 240 -1.27 -22.13 8.51
CA ARG A 240 -0.25 -21.64 7.58
C ARG A 240 -0.09 -22.57 6.39
N VAL A 241 0.64 -22.09 5.39
CA VAL A 241 1.02 -22.85 4.19
C VAL A 241 2.53 -23.00 4.21
N TYR A 242 3.03 -24.19 3.93
CA TYR A 242 4.47 -24.48 3.95
C TYR A 242 5.23 -23.56 2.98
N ARG A 243 6.33 -22.96 3.43
CA ARG A 243 7.12 -21.89 2.75
C ARG A 243 6.39 -20.56 2.51
N HIS A 244 5.17 -20.38 3.02
CA HIS A 244 4.43 -19.12 2.96
C HIS A 244 3.79 -18.81 4.33
N GLU A 245 4.48 -19.17 5.42
CA GLU A 245 4.00 -19.03 6.80
C GLU A 245 4.00 -17.56 7.26
N THR A 246 4.94 -16.76 6.76
CA THR A 246 5.12 -15.33 7.04
C THR A 246 5.17 -14.53 5.73
N PRO A 247 4.91 -13.21 5.76
CA PRO A 247 5.11 -12.31 4.63
C PRO A 247 6.46 -12.50 3.92
N GLU A 248 7.54 -12.52 4.68
CA GLU A 248 8.90 -12.65 4.17
C GLU A 248 9.23 -14.06 3.64
N ALA A 249 8.67 -15.12 4.26
CA ALA A 249 8.77 -16.47 3.71
C ALA A 249 8.04 -16.58 2.36
N HIS A 250 6.84 -15.99 2.26
CA HIS A 250 6.10 -15.92 1.01
C HIS A 250 6.89 -15.17 -0.07
N VAL A 251 7.39 -13.96 0.23
CA VAL A 251 8.20 -13.17 -0.72
C VAL A 251 9.44 -13.96 -1.17
N ARG A 252 10.22 -14.48 -0.22
CA ARG A 252 11.40 -15.31 -0.49
C ARG A 252 11.09 -16.50 -1.40
N SER A 253 9.98 -17.21 -1.17
CA SER A 253 9.57 -18.37 -1.98
C SER A 253 9.19 -18.01 -3.43
N VAL A 254 8.63 -16.82 -3.67
CA VAL A 254 8.33 -16.35 -5.05
C VAL A 254 9.62 -15.96 -5.78
N LEU A 255 10.55 -15.28 -5.11
CA LEU A 255 11.84 -14.90 -5.68
C LEU A 255 12.76 -16.13 -5.91
N GLU A 256 12.76 -17.10 -4.99
CA GLU A 256 13.59 -18.32 -5.08
C GLU A 256 13.13 -19.31 -6.16
N TYR A 257 11.81 -19.55 -6.27
CA TYR A 257 11.29 -20.68 -7.05
C TYR A 257 10.33 -20.28 -8.16
N PHE A 258 9.51 -19.22 -7.98
CA PHE A 258 8.48 -18.88 -8.97
C PHE A 258 9.07 -18.12 -10.15
N ILE A 259 9.63 -16.92 -9.92
CA ILE A 259 10.11 -16.04 -10.98
C ILE A 259 11.10 -16.77 -11.92
N PRO A 260 12.17 -17.43 -11.43
CA PRO A 260 13.12 -18.15 -12.30
C PRO A 260 12.54 -19.36 -13.05
N SER A 261 11.29 -19.76 -12.76
CA SER A 261 10.60 -20.87 -13.46
C SER A 261 9.59 -20.40 -14.52
N VAL A 262 9.28 -19.10 -14.57
CA VAL A 262 8.26 -18.54 -15.47
C VAL A 262 8.75 -17.40 -16.36
N THR A 263 9.93 -16.83 -16.11
CA THR A 263 10.57 -15.80 -16.97
C THR A 263 11.64 -16.40 -17.89
N CYS A 264 12.14 -15.61 -18.84
CA CYS A 264 13.35 -15.93 -19.59
C CYS A 264 14.64 -15.66 -18.77
N GLU A 265 15.80 -16.08 -19.29
CA GLU A 265 17.11 -15.90 -18.66
C GLU A 265 17.61 -14.44 -18.71
N ASP A 266 17.13 -13.68 -19.70
CA ASP A 266 17.45 -12.28 -20.00
C ASP A 266 16.37 -11.28 -19.51
N VAL A 267 15.51 -11.71 -18.58
CA VAL A 267 14.42 -10.88 -18.06
C VAL A 267 14.93 -9.65 -17.29
N ARG A 268 14.27 -8.51 -17.52
CA ARG A 268 14.39 -7.25 -16.80
C ARG A 268 13.23 -7.13 -15.81
N LEU A 269 13.55 -7.13 -14.52
CA LEU A 269 12.59 -7.10 -13.41
C LEU A 269 12.45 -5.68 -12.86
N PHE A 270 11.20 -5.20 -12.85
CA PHE A 270 10.82 -3.87 -12.38
C PHE A 270 10.00 -4.02 -11.10
N PHE A 271 10.65 -3.84 -9.94
CA PHE A 271 10.00 -4.09 -8.66
C PHE A 271 9.20 -2.88 -8.16
N VAL A 272 8.03 -3.15 -7.58
CA VAL A 272 7.25 -2.18 -6.78
C VAL A 272 7.01 -2.77 -5.40
N GLY A 273 7.71 -2.26 -4.39
CA GLY A 273 7.53 -2.65 -2.99
C GLY A 273 6.61 -1.67 -2.26
N ILE A 274 5.46 -2.14 -1.77
CA ILE A 274 4.45 -1.29 -1.11
C ILE A 274 4.51 -1.50 0.40
N SER A 275 4.72 -0.43 1.18
CA SER A 275 4.73 -0.47 2.65
C SER A 275 5.72 -1.54 3.16
N GLN A 276 5.32 -2.44 4.07
CA GLN A 276 6.17 -3.55 4.53
C GLN A 276 6.41 -4.60 3.44
N GLY A 277 5.63 -4.61 2.35
CA GLY A 277 5.96 -5.39 1.15
C GLY A 277 7.30 -4.98 0.53
N GLY A 278 7.64 -3.69 0.61
CA GLY A 278 8.97 -3.18 0.24
C GLY A 278 10.06 -3.62 1.22
N GLU A 279 9.81 -3.62 2.52
CA GLU A 279 10.74 -4.14 3.53
C GLU A 279 11.03 -5.62 3.30
N HIS A 280 10.01 -6.46 3.12
CA HIS A 280 10.18 -7.89 2.88
C HIS A 280 10.90 -8.19 1.56
N LEU A 281 10.64 -7.41 0.50
CA LEU A 281 11.39 -7.49 -0.75
C LEU A 281 12.87 -7.19 -0.52
N LEU A 282 13.20 -6.07 0.12
CA LEU A 282 14.58 -5.66 0.36
C LEU A 282 15.32 -6.63 1.28
N ASN A 283 14.69 -7.14 2.35
CA ASN A 283 15.30 -8.16 3.22
C ASN A 283 15.66 -9.43 2.43
N CYS A 284 14.79 -9.88 1.51
CA CYS A 284 15.07 -11.05 0.69
C CYS A 284 16.19 -10.79 -0.33
N LEU A 285 16.20 -9.63 -0.99
CA LEU A 285 17.28 -9.25 -1.93
C LEU A 285 18.61 -9.06 -1.20
N ASP A 286 18.60 -8.48 0.01
CA ASP A 286 19.80 -8.27 0.84
C ASP A 286 20.45 -9.60 1.22
N GLU A 287 19.68 -10.56 1.73
CA GLU A 287 20.18 -11.89 2.07
C GLU A 287 20.75 -12.64 0.85
N ARG A 288 20.06 -12.57 -0.29
CA ARG A 288 20.55 -13.20 -1.54
C ARG A 288 21.86 -12.58 -1.99
N LEU A 289 21.94 -11.25 -2.07
CA LEU A 289 23.13 -10.52 -2.56
C LEU A 289 24.26 -10.42 -1.52
N VAL A 290 24.05 -10.88 -0.29
CA VAL A 290 25.13 -11.20 0.68
C VAL A 290 25.64 -12.63 0.48
N ALA A 291 24.77 -13.58 0.13
CA ALA A 291 25.14 -14.97 -0.10
C ALA A 291 25.85 -15.20 -1.45
N ASP A 292 25.36 -14.55 -2.50
CA ASP A 292 25.92 -14.56 -3.85
C ASP A 292 25.72 -13.17 -4.51
N PRO A 293 26.79 -12.36 -4.67
CA PRO A 293 26.70 -11.05 -5.34
C PRO A 293 26.33 -11.13 -6.83
N ASP A 294 26.54 -12.28 -7.48
CA ASP A 294 26.24 -12.51 -8.89
C ASP A 294 24.88 -13.24 -9.08
N ASP A 295 24.02 -13.27 -8.04
CA ASP A 295 22.71 -13.93 -8.07
C ASP A 295 21.78 -13.44 -9.19
N PHE A 296 21.00 -14.37 -9.76
CA PHE A 296 20.01 -14.10 -10.80
C PHE A 296 19.07 -12.94 -10.46
N MET A 297 18.58 -12.84 -9.22
CA MET A 297 17.68 -11.75 -8.82
C MET A 297 18.37 -10.38 -8.80
N GLY A 298 19.69 -10.33 -8.64
CA GLY A 298 20.49 -9.10 -8.77
C GLY A 298 20.82 -8.77 -10.22
N ALA A 299 21.17 -9.77 -11.01
CA ALA A 299 21.48 -9.61 -12.44
C ALA A 299 20.27 -9.13 -13.25
N SER A 300 19.09 -9.71 -13.02
CA SER A 300 17.84 -9.36 -13.69
C SER A 300 17.14 -8.13 -13.11
N MET A 301 17.62 -7.50 -12.03
CA MET A 301 16.98 -6.32 -11.45
C MET A 301 17.31 -5.05 -12.26
N GLU A 302 16.32 -4.56 -13.02
CA GLU A 302 16.47 -3.30 -13.76
C GLU A 302 16.08 -2.09 -12.90
N VAL A 303 14.94 -2.15 -12.17
CA VAL A 303 14.40 -1.00 -11.43
C VAL A 303 13.75 -1.40 -10.10
N VAL A 304 13.84 -0.53 -9.08
CA VAL A 304 13.10 -0.67 -7.80
C VAL A 304 12.37 0.62 -7.43
N ALA A 305 11.04 0.57 -7.38
CA ALA A 305 10.17 1.56 -6.76
C ALA A 305 9.77 1.12 -5.34
N LEU A 306 9.88 2.01 -4.36
CA LEU A 306 9.44 1.78 -2.98
C LEU A 306 8.35 2.79 -2.60
N ILE A 307 7.15 2.33 -2.27
CA ILE A 307 6.01 3.19 -1.94
C ILE A 307 5.79 3.16 -0.43
N GLN A 308 5.91 4.29 0.25
CA GLN A 308 5.91 4.37 1.73
C GLN A 308 6.87 3.34 2.36
N PRO A 309 8.18 3.35 2.02
CA PRO A 309 9.16 2.42 2.57
C PRO A 309 9.20 2.43 4.10
N THR A 310 9.34 1.25 4.69
CA THR A 310 9.32 1.02 6.14
C THR A 310 10.60 0.37 6.69
N HIS A 311 11.53 0.01 5.81
CA HIS A 311 12.83 -0.55 6.19
C HIS A 311 13.78 0.53 6.72
N VAL A 312 14.76 0.11 7.53
CA VAL A 312 15.83 0.98 8.02
C VAL A 312 17.07 0.79 7.13
N PRO A 313 17.57 1.83 6.41
CA PRO A 313 18.67 1.68 5.46
C PRO A 313 19.95 1.06 6.04
N GLU A 314 20.27 1.36 7.30
CA GLU A 314 21.45 0.85 8.03
C GLU A 314 21.41 -0.66 8.29
N GLN A 315 20.27 -1.33 8.08
CA GLN A 315 20.12 -2.78 8.27
C GLN A 315 20.43 -3.59 7.00
N LEU A 316 20.58 -2.92 5.86
CA LEU A 316 21.04 -3.54 4.61
C LEU A 316 22.54 -3.85 4.71
N LYS A 317 22.93 -5.05 4.30
CA LYS A 317 24.27 -5.65 4.45
C LYS A 317 24.97 -5.80 3.09
N SER A 318 24.20 -5.99 2.02
CA SER A 318 24.71 -6.13 0.66
C SER A 318 25.15 -4.77 0.13
N GLN A 319 26.46 -4.56 0.04
CA GLN A 319 27.03 -3.38 -0.59
C GLN A 319 26.55 -3.21 -2.05
N ALA A 320 26.28 -4.31 -2.76
CA ALA A 320 25.73 -4.28 -4.12
C ALA A 320 24.32 -3.68 -4.12
N LEU A 321 23.43 -4.14 -3.22
CA LEU A 321 22.07 -3.60 -3.09
C LEU A 321 22.07 -2.14 -2.64
N THR A 322 22.84 -1.78 -1.61
CA THR A 322 22.95 -0.39 -1.15
C THR A 322 23.51 0.53 -2.24
N THR A 323 24.48 0.06 -3.04
CA THR A 323 25.00 0.83 -4.18
C THR A 323 23.97 0.96 -5.30
N PHE A 324 23.22 -0.11 -5.63
CA PHE A 324 22.11 -0.06 -6.60
C PHE A 324 21.03 0.95 -6.17
N LEU A 325 20.59 0.89 -4.92
CA LEU A 325 19.53 1.76 -4.39
C LEU A 325 19.94 3.24 -4.38
N ALA A 326 21.24 3.54 -4.27
CA ALA A 326 21.77 4.90 -4.40
C ALA A 326 21.84 5.42 -5.85
N THR A 327 21.45 4.65 -6.87
CA THR A 327 21.43 5.07 -8.28
C THR A 327 20.07 5.61 -8.74
N GLN A 328 20.02 6.11 -9.99
CA GLN A 328 18.79 6.52 -10.67
C GLN A 328 17.85 5.34 -11.04
N ARG A 329 18.29 4.08 -10.88
CA ARG A 329 17.48 2.85 -11.07
C ARG A 329 16.66 2.48 -9.82
N ALA A 330 16.71 3.28 -8.76
CA ALA A 330 15.82 3.14 -7.61
C ALA A 330 15.20 4.48 -7.21
N ARG A 331 13.95 4.44 -6.75
CA ARG A 331 13.24 5.59 -6.19
C ARG A 331 12.32 5.16 -5.05
N SER A 332 12.17 6.02 -4.06
CA SER A 332 11.09 5.94 -3.07
C SER A 332 10.07 7.06 -3.29
N TYR A 333 8.81 6.78 -2.98
CA TYR A 333 7.72 7.75 -3.00
C TYR A 333 7.08 7.80 -1.60
N VAL A 334 6.85 9.01 -1.10
CA VAL A 334 6.28 9.30 0.24
C VAL A 334 5.24 10.41 0.16
N SER A 335 4.31 10.47 1.13
CA SER A 335 3.37 11.60 1.22
C SER A 335 4.09 12.88 1.64
N SER A 336 3.78 13.99 0.96
CA SER A 336 4.38 15.30 1.23
C SER A 336 3.54 16.42 0.60
N GLU A 337 3.58 17.61 1.20
CA GLU A 337 2.96 18.83 0.66
C GLU A 337 3.55 19.28 -0.68
N GLN A 338 4.75 18.80 -1.03
CA GLN A 338 5.39 19.12 -2.30
C GLN A 338 4.68 18.42 -3.48
N PRO A 339 4.66 19.02 -4.70
CA PRO A 339 4.06 18.41 -5.87
C PRO A 339 4.59 16.99 -6.17
N LEU A 340 3.76 16.13 -6.76
CA LEU A 340 4.14 14.78 -7.23
C LEU A 340 5.44 14.82 -8.04
N SER A 341 6.34 13.88 -7.77
CA SER A 341 7.69 13.78 -8.34
C SER A 341 8.66 14.93 -8.01
N THR A 342 8.36 15.76 -7.01
CA THR A 342 9.39 16.64 -6.38
C THR A 342 10.40 15.78 -5.61
N LEU A 343 11.70 15.99 -5.86
CA LEU A 343 12.77 15.33 -5.10
C LEU A 343 12.85 15.92 -3.67
N LEU A 344 12.76 15.07 -2.65
CA LEU A 344 12.75 15.43 -1.23
C LEU A 344 14.10 15.14 -0.55
N ALA A 345 14.66 13.95 -0.80
CA ALA A 345 15.91 13.50 -0.19
C ALA A 345 16.71 12.60 -1.14
N VAL A 346 18.03 12.53 -0.93
CA VAL A 346 18.93 11.60 -1.61
C VAL A 346 19.81 10.89 -0.58
N PRO A 347 20.24 9.64 -0.82
CA PRO A 347 21.12 8.92 0.10
C PRO A 347 22.43 9.69 0.34
N PRO A 348 23.01 9.63 1.56
CA PRO A 348 24.27 10.30 1.89
C PRO A 348 25.43 9.67 1.08
N SER A 349 25.66 10.21 -0.11
CA SER A 349 26.44 9.52 -1.14
C SER A 349 27.95 9.64 -0.96
N ASN A 350 28.66 8.56 -1.31
CA ASN A 350 30.08 8.63 -1.71
C ASN A 350 30.25 9.03 -3.20
N MET A 351 29.17 9.49 -3.87
CA MET A 351 29.11 9.73 -5.33
C MET A 351 28.41 11.05 -5.69
N GLY A 352 28.83 12.16 -5.08
CA GLY A 352 28.34 13.52 -5.40
C GLY A 352 28.80 14.04 -6.77
N LYS A 353 28.43 13.35 -7.86
CA LYS A 353 28.76 13.69 -9.26
C LYS A 353 27.72 13.30 -10.34
N TYR A 354 26.65 12.57 -10.00
CA TYR A 354 25.72 12.00 -11.00
C TYR A 354 24.26 12.47 -10.90
N VAL A 355 23.95 13.47 -10.08
CA VAL A 355 22.58 13.99 -9.89
C VAL A 355 22.32 15.25 -10.74
N ASP A 356 23.33 16.11 -10.90
CA ASP A 356 23.19 17.43 -11.56
C ASP A 356 22.82 17.39 -13.06
N THR A 357 22.93 16.24 -13.74
CA THR A 357 22.85 16.19 -15.22
C THR A 357 21.44 15.95 -15.78
N TYR A 358 20.50 15.42 -14.97
CA TYR A 358 19.15 15.06 -15.44
C TYR A 358 18.02 15.91 -14.85
N ALA A 359 18.20 16.49 -13.65
CA ALA A 359 17.19 17.39 -13.06
C ALA A 359 16.87 18.61 -13.94
N SER A 360 17.82 19.05 -14.77
CA SER A 360 17.69 20.19 -15.68
C SER A 360 17.08 19.86 -17.05
N GLN A 361 16.60 18.63 -17.30
CA GLN A 361 16.10 18.22 -18.63
C GLN A 361 14.62 17.79 -18.67
N VAL A 362 13.92 17.74 -17.52
CA VAL A 362 12.55 17.19 -17.43
C VAL A 362 11.56 18.17 -16.76
N ILE A 363 11.93 19.44 -16.55
CA ILE A 363 11.08 20.44 -15.87
C ILE A 363 11.09 21.80 -16.60
N GLU A 364 10.32 21.93 -17.68
CA GLU A 364 9.65 23.18 -18.07
C GLU A 364 8.32 22.87 -18.79
N PRO A 365 7.15 23.27 -18.26
CA PRO A 365 5.91 23.30 -19.03
C PRO A 365 5.84 24.58 -19.89
N PRO A 366 5.32 24.52 -21.13
CA PRO A 366 5.33 25.67 -22.04
C PRO A 366 4.34 26.76 -21.61
N VAL A 367 4.86 27.86 -21.06
CA VAL A 367 4.10 29.10 -20.90
C VAL A 367 4.07 29.83 -22.24
N ASN A 368 2.88 29.93 -22.85
CA ASN A 368 2.64 30.82 -23.98
C ASN A 368 2.67 32.27 -23.51
N ASP A 369 3.64 33.05 -23.99
CA ASP A 369 3.54 34.51 -24.02
C ASP A 369 4.15 35.04 -25.33
N THR A 370 3.61 36.15 -25.85
CA THR A 370 3.76 36.52 -27.26
C THR A 370 4.98 37.38 -27.58
N HIS A 371 5.60 37.13 -28.75
CA HIS A 371 6.66 37.94 -29.35
C HIS A 371 6.25 39.40 -29.64
N GLU A 372 7.12 40.35 -29.24
CA GLU A 372 7.45 41.65 -29.91
C GLU A 372 8.52 42.37 -29.04
N ASP A 373 9.51 43.13 -29.52
CA ASP A 373 10.35 43.03 -30.73
C ASP A 373 11.71 43.73 -30.43
N SER A 374 12.66 43.64 -31.35
CA SER A 374 14.03 44.14 -31.41
C SER A 374 14.25 45.61 -30.97
N GLY A 375 15.31 45.87 -30.19
CA GLY A 375 15.74 47.26 -29.86
C GLY A 375 17.11 47.36 -29.19
N SER A 376 18.08 47.98 -29.87
CA SER A 376 19.50 48.03 -29.47
C SER A 376 19.95 49.31 -28.72
N GLU A 377 20.96 49.12 -27.85
CA GLU A 377 21.99 50.09 -27.38
C GLU A 377 21.71 51.14 -26.25
N ALA A 378 22.75 51.23 -25.39
CA ALA A 378 23.28 52.41 -24.66
C ALA A 378 22.54 53.06 -23.46
N SER A 379 23.18 52.97 -22.28
CA SER A 379 23.53 54.07 -21.32
C SER A 379 22.52 55.23 -21.10
N THR A 380 22.10 55.60 -19.88
CA THR A 380 22.94 55.93 -18.70
C THR A 380 22.18 55.97 -17.35
N SER A 381 22.94 55.86 -16.23
CA SER A 381 22.73 56.51 -14.90
C SER A 381 21.34 56.68 -14.25
N ALA A 382 21.17 56.12 -13.04
CA ALA A 382 20.19 56.59 -12.04
C ALA A 382 20.58 57.98 -11.45
N PRO A 383 19.67 58.74 -10.80
CA PRO A 383 19.40 58.51 -9.35
C PRO A 383 18.01 58.92 -8.77
N ILE A 384 17.64 58.29 -7.64
CA ILE A 384 17.04 58.84 -6.38
C ILE A 384 15.92 59.93 -6.47
N GLY A 385 14.75 59.70 -5.83
CA GLY A 385 13.77 60.77 -5.50
C GLY A 385 12.56 60.35 -4.65
N ILE A 386 12.56 60.66 -3.34
CA ILE A 386 11.59 60.20 -2.31
C ILE A 386 10.27 61.02 -2.26
N ALA A 387 9.13 60.31 -2.18
CA ALA A 387 7.81 60.63 -1.56
C ALA A 387 7.01 61.93 -1.88
N GLY A 388 5.67 61.82 -1.82
CA GLY A 388 4.75 62.98 -1.79
C GLY A 388 3.26 62.59 -1.88
N ALA A 389 2.49 62.81 -0.81
CA ALA A 389 1.11 62.30 -0.66
C ALA A 389 -0.01 63.12 -1.34
N SER A 390 -1.09 62.41 -1.71
CA SER A 390 -2.52 62.82 -1.68
C SER A 390 -3.02 63.97 -2.58
N ILE A 391 -4.18 63.75 -3.24
CA ILE A 391 -5.44 64.49 -3.00
C ILE A 391 -6.63 63.85 -3.74
N MET A 392 -7.83 64.11 -3.21
CA MET A 392 -9.20 63.72 -3.62
C MET A 392 -9.54 64.07 -5.11
N ASN A 393 -10.59 63.56 -5.76
CA ASN A 393 -12.00 63.65 -5.34
C ASN A 393 -12.99 62.81 -6.20
N GLU A 394 -14.05 62.26 -5.56
CA GLU A 394 -15.51 62.27 -5.92
C GLU A 394 -16.04 62.04 -7.37
N THR A 395 -17.27 61.55 -7.63
CA THR A 395 -18.50 61.37 -6.80
C THR A 395 -19.51 60.33 -7.36
N MET A 396 -20.38 59.79 -6.49
CA MET A 396 -21.76 59.24 -6.71
C MET A 396 -22.00 58.05 -7.67
N THR A 397 -23.01 57.17 -7.53
CA THR A 397 -23.73 56.48 -6.41
C THR A 397 -24.29 55.15 -7.04
N ASP A 398 -25.29 54.34 -6.64
CA ASP A 398 -26.36 54.20 -5.61
C ASP A 398 -26.82 52.70 -5.69
N SER A 399 -27.55 52.02 -4.78
CA SER A 399 -28.17 52.31 -3.47
C SER A 399 -28.54 50.98 -2.75
N LEU A 400 -29.44 51.01 -1.75
CA LEU A 400 -30.21 49.90 -1.13
C LEU A 400 -29.50 48.90 -0.18
N GLU A 401 -29.55 49.19 1.12
CA GLU A 401 -29.79 48.23 2.23
C GLU A 401 -31.30 47.85 2.31
N PRO A 402 -31.85 47.02 3.26
CA PRO A 402 -31.27 46.33 4.45
C PRO A 402 -31.75 44.82 4.56
N ALA A 403 -31.72 44.03 5.67
CA ALA A 403 -31.28 44.18 7.07
C ALA A 403 -31.12 42.78 7.76
N PHE A 404 -30.05 42.55 8.56
CA PHE A 404 -29.87 41.48 9.58
C PHE A 404 -30.01 39.99 9.10
N ASP A 405 -29.48 38.95 9.75
CA ASP A 405 -28.86 38.79 11.07
C ASP A 405 -27.69 37.76 11.05
N SER A 406 -27.04 37.49 12.19
CA SER A 406 -25.78 36.70 12.29
C SER A 406 -25.95 35.16 12.24
N PRO A 407 -25.03 34.40 11.61
CA PRO A 407 -24.94 32.93 11.75
C PRO A 407 -23.98 32.49 12.87
N GLU A 408 -24.37 31.50 13.67
CA GLU A 408 -23.50 30.90 14.70
C GLU A 408 -22.49 29.89 14.13
N SER A 409 -21.42 29.68 14.90
CA SER A 409 -20.29 28.78 14.62
C SER A 409 -20.67 27.34 14.24
N TYR A 410 -20.61 27.01 12.95
CA TYR A 410 -20.38 25.63 12.49
C TYR A 410 -18.90 25.27 12.64
N ARG A 411 -18.53 24.63 13.76
CA ARG A 411 -17.21 23.96 13.89
C ARG A 411 -17.23 22.61 13.17
N SER A 412 -16.09 22.27 12.57
CA SER A 412 -15.91 21.11 11.69
C SER A 412 -16.43 19.79 12.29
N LEU A 413 -17.11 19.01 11.43
CA LEU A 413 -17.48 17.61 11.67
C LEU A 413 -16.55 16.61 10.94
N GLN A 414 -15.54 17.10 10.20
CA GLN A 414 -14.72 16.25 9.31
C GLN A 414 -13.62 15.48 10.05
N SER A 415 -13.10 15.99 11.17
CA SER A 415 -12.01 15.36 11.95
C SER A 415 -12.39 14.12 12.77
N LYS A 416 -13.46 13.41 12.38
CA LYS A 416 -13.96 12.19 13.06
C LYS A 416 -14.25 11.03 12.11
N ILE A 417 -13.76 11.09 10.88
CA ILE A 417 -14.03 10.08 9.85
C ILE A 417 -12.82 9.14 9.61
N SER A 418 -11.58 9.58 9.89
CA SER A 418 -10.36 8.75 9.73
C SER A 418 -10.38 7.47 10.57
N ASP A 419 -10.76 7.55 11.84
CA ASP A 419 -10.73 6.44 12.82
C ASP A 419 -11.53 5.17 12.41
N SER A 420 -12.25 5.21 11.29
CA SER A 420 -13.16 4.15 10.83
C SER A 420 -12.50 2.99 10.08
N TYR A 421 -11.21 3.10 9.71
CA TYR A 421 -10.45 2.03 9.05
C TYR A 421 -9.26 1.50 9.86
N SER A 422 -8.83 2.22 10.90
CA SER A 422 -7.71 1.83 11.76
C SER A 422 -8.10 0.68 12.71
N LEU A 423 -7.45 -0.48 12.59
CA LEU A 423 -7.41 -1.43 13.70
C LEU A 423 -6.56 -0.83 14.83
N PRO A 424 -6.87 -1.10 16.12
CA PRO A 424 -6.26 -0.37 17.23
C PRO A 424 -4.74 -0.61 17.32
N THR A 425 -3.96 0.44 17.08
CA THR A 425 -2.49 0.50 17.06
C THR A 425 -1.82 0.33 18.43
N SER A 426 -2.48 -0.38 19.36
CA SER A 426 -1.97 -0.69 20.69
C SER A 426 -1.00 -1.87 20.67
N VAL A 427 0.28 -1.57 20.41
CA VAL A 427 1.42 -2.51 20.49
C VAL A 427 1.42 -3.29 21.83
N SER A 428 1.00 -2.64 22.91
CA SER A 428 0.90 -3.22 24.26
C SER A 428 -0.21 -4.25 24.43
N ALA A 429 -1.28 -4.23 23.63
CA ALA A 429 -2.29 -5.29 23.62
C ALA A 429 -1.78 -6.56 22.93
N MET A 430 -1.04 -6.41 21.83
CA MET A 430 -0.50 -7.52 21.03
C MET A 430 0.56 -8.32 21.81
N GLN A 431 1.45 -7.64 22.54
CA GLN A 431 2.52 -8.29 23.32
C GLN A 431 2.02 -9.12 24.51
N GLN A 432 0.82 -8.87 25.04
CA GLN A 432 0.29 -9.65 26.18
C GLN A 432 -0.22 -11.04 25.78
N SER A 433 -0.53 -11.27 24.50
CA SER A 433 -0.98 -12.58 24.00
C SER A 433 0.16 -13.55 23.66
N MET A 434 1.43 -13.12 23.71
CA MET A 434 2.59 -13.94 23.26
C MET A 434 3.63 -14.23 24.35
N ARG A 435 3.31 -14.02 25.64
CA ARG A 435 4.22 -14.35 26.76
C ARG A 435 4.15 -15.82 27.17
N SER A 436 4.80 -16.68 26.40
CA SER A 436 5.21 -18.01 26.86
C SER A 436 6.36 -17.89 27.87
N LEU A 437 6.27 -18.60 29.00
CA LEU A 437 7.38 -18.73 29.96
C LEU A 437 8.43 -19.71 29.42
N PRO A 438 9.73 -19.54 29.76
CA PRO A 438 10.80 -20.37 29.24
C PRO A 438 10.67 -21.84 29.71
N SER A 439 11.02 -22.77 28.83
CA SER A 439 11.01 -24.22 29.09
C SER A 439 12.43 -24.78 29.04
N GLU A 440 12.95 -25.15 30.21
CA GLU A 440 14.11 -26.05 30.33
C GLU A 440 13.64 -27.52 30.15
N PRO A 441 14.45 -28.39 29.52
CA PRO A 441 14.02 -29.74 29.18
C PRO A 441 14.14 -30.73 30.35
N SER A 442 13.25 -31.71 30.41
CA SER A 442 13.48 -32.93 31.19
C SER A 442 13.02 -34.16 30.41
N SER A 443 13.84 -35.20 30.45
CA SER A 443 13.63 -36.46 29.72
C SER A 443 12.85 -37.49 30.54
N LEU A 444 12.21 -38.40 29.81
CA LEU A 444 11.86 -39.78 30.17
C LEU A 444 12.28 -40.27 31.57
N GLU A 445 11.32 -40.79 32.34
CA GLU A 445 11.19 -42.25 32.56
C GLU A 445 9.88 -42.57 33.32
N ARG A 446 9.75 -43.79 33.89
CA ARG A 446 8.52 -44.56 34.02
C ARG A 446 8.28 -45.04 35.46
N SER A 447 7.01 -45.34 35.80
CA SER A 447 6.55 -46.18 36.93
C SER A 447 6.56 -45.59 38.35
N GLY A 448 5.80 -46.21 39.27
CA GLY A 448 5.84 -45.97 40.72
C GLY A 448 4.46 -45.85 41.39
N GLU A 449 4.12 -46.75 42.31
CA GLU A 449 2.83 -46.80 43.04
C GLU A 449 2.83 -46.00 44.36
N LEU A 450 1.67 -46.02 45.04
CA LEU A 450 1.31 -45.42 46.33
C LEU A 450 2.32 -45.59 47.49
N VAL A 451 2.24 -44.70 48.50
CA VAL A 451 2.03 -45.07 49.93
C VAL A 451 1.65 -43.84 50.82
N ASP A 452 0.98 -44.08 51.96
CA ASP A 452 0.46 -43.11 52.93
C ASP A 452 1.45 -42.72 54.07
N ARG A 453 1.51 -41.41 54.43
CA ARG A 453 1.58 -40.85 55.82
C ARG A 453 2.85 -41.16 56.69
N PRO A 454 2.91 -40.76 57.99
CA PRO A 454 2.91 -39.37 58.53
C PRO A 454 3.96 -39.12 59.66
N HIS A 455 3.96 -37.90 60.25
CA HIS A 455 4.54 -37.52 61.58
C HIS A 455 6.08 -37.55 61.73
N ALA A 456 6.74 -36.81 62.64
CA ALA A 456 6.39 -35.60 63.44
C ALA A 456 7.66 -34.98 64.09
N ASP A 457 7.51 -33.80 64.72
CA ASP A 457 8.36 -33.21 65.78
C ASP A 457 9.82 -32.80 65.43
N THR A 458 10.49 -31.81 66.08
CA THR A 458 10.12 -31.03 67.30
C THR A 458 10.61 -29.56 67.24
N ALA A 459 10.01 -28.76 68.12
CA ALA A 459 10.15 -27.32 68.42
C ALA A 459 11.55 -26.70 68.67
N ASP A 460 11.66 -25.40 68.35
CA ASP A 460 12.00 -24.25 69.25
C ASP A 460 12.09 -22.95 68.40
N ALA A 461 11.99 -21.70 68.89
CA ALA A 461 11.22 -21.06 69.97
C ALA A 461 11.40 -19.50 69.86
N ALA A 462 10.50 -18.72 70.48
CA ALA A 462 10.62 -17.26 70.77
C ALA A 462 10.65 -16.21 69.60
N ASP A 463 9.48 -15.61 69.36
CA ASP A 463 9.34 -14.17 69.01
C ASP A 463 9.17 -13.35 70.31
N PRO A 464 9.55 -12.06 70.36
CA PRO A 464 8.49 -11.04 70.47
C PRO A 464 8.75 -9.71 69.72
N GLN A 465 7.74 -9.28 68.94
CA GLN A 465 6.95 -8.03 69.12
C GLN A 465 7.61 -6.73 69.67
N LEU A 466 7.27 -5.51 69.25
CA LEU A 466 6.34 -4.96 68.23
C LEU A 466 6.62 -3.43 68.13
N GLY A 467 6.40 -2.75 66.98
CA GLY A 467 6.62 -1.28 66.91
C GLY A 467 6.09 -0.55 65.66
N THR A 468 5.09 0.31 65.87
CA THR A 468 4.55 1.34 64.93
C THR A 468 5.62 2.38 64.50
N SER A 469 5.49 3.17 63.42
CA SER A 469 4.28 3.69 62.73
C SER A 469 4.52 4.05 61.25
N VAL A 470 3.46 4.47 60.55
CA VAL A 470 3.44 4.97 59.16
C VAL A 470 3.69 6.49 59.09
N SER A 471 4.62 6.94 58.24
CA SER A 471 4.49 8.14 57.37
C SER A 471 5.69 8.29 56.39
N ASP A 472 5.53 9.22 55.44
CA ASP A 472 6.57 9.91 54.66
C ASP A 472 7.34 9.16 53.56
N LEU A 473 6.94 9.45 52.30
CA LEU A 473 7.87 9.99 51.28
C LEU A 473 7.09 10.62 50.12
N VAL A 474 6.94 11.95 50.19
CA VAL A 474 6.44 12.83 49.11
C VAL A 474 7.43 13.99 48.96
N ASN A 475 7.53 14.55 47.76
CA ASN A 475 8.46 15.60 47.31
C ASN A 475 9.88 15.14 46.93
N SER A 476 10.14 15.12 45.63
CA SER A 476 11.27 15.87 45.09
C SER A 476 10.89 16.38 43.69
N THR A 477 10.73 17.69 43.55
CA THR A 477 10.35 18.38 42.30
C THR A 477 11.12 19.68 42.19
N ASN A 478 11.48 20.05 40.96
CA ASN A 478 12.39 21.14 40.57
C ASN A 478 13.87 20.88 40.95
N SER A 479 14.86 21.37 40.22
CA SER A 479 14.86 22.19 38.99
C SER A 479 15.47 21.39 37.81
N LEU A 480 15.49 21.83 36.54
CA LEU A 480 15.93 23.12 35.98
C LEU A 480 14.97 23.64 34.89
N ALA A 481 14.96 24.96 34.69
CA ALA A 481 14.31 25.59 33.54
C ALA A 481 15.38 26.04 32.53
N ILE A 482 15.11 25.84 31.24
CA ILE A 482 15.82 26.43 30.10
C ILE A 482 14.76 26.96 29.13
N ASP A 483 15.12 27.97 28.35
CA ASP A 483 14.23 28.95 27.75
C ASP A 483 13.17 28.41 26.78
N ARG A 484 11.95 28.97 26.90
CA ARG A 484 10.81 28.64 26.05
C ARG A 484 10.76 29.56 24.82
N ALA A 485 11.58 29.23 23.83
CA ALA A 485 11.61 29.89 22.52
C ALA A 485 11.58 28.85 21.38
N ALA A 486 10.73 27.83 21.51
CA ALA A 486 10.38 26.97 20.39
C ALA A 486 9.49 27.74 19.42
N SER A 487 9.78 27.62 18.12
CA SER A 487 8.82 27.88 17.06
C SER A 487 7.59 26.98 17.23
N GLU A 488 6.44 27.46 16.77
CA GLU A 488 5.28 26.60 16.52
C GLU A 488 5.60 25.78 15.25
N GLU A 489 6.27 24.64 15.43
CA GLU A 489 6.47 23.64 14.37
C GLU A 489 5.13 22.98 14.08
N ASP A 490 4.67 23.07 12.83
CA ASP A 490 3.41 22.46 12.39
C ASP A 490 3.56 20.92 12.43
N PRO A 491 2.74 20.19 13.21
CA PRO A 491 3.01 18.78 13.54
C PRO A 491 2.91 17.83 12.33
N ASP A 492 2.38 18.30 11.20
CA ASP A 492 2.17 17.51 9.98
C ASP A 492 3.33 17.64 8.97
N GLN A 493 4.29 18.56 9.17
CA GLN A 493 5.41 18.76 8.24
C GLN A 493 6.66 17.93 8.61
N TYR A 494 6.74 16.69 8.10
CA TYR A 494 7.89 15.81 8.32
C TYR A 494 9.13 16.24 7.52
N ASP A 495 10.23 16.56 8.21
CA ASP A 495 11.51 16.94 7.56
C ASP A 495 12.32 15.71 7.12
N TYR A 496 11.97 15.21 5.93
CA TYR A 496 12.69 14.14 5.22
C TYR A 496 14.18 14.45 4.95
N GLY A 497 14.66 15.67 5.17
CA GLY A 497 16.08 16.03 5.04
C GLY A 497 16.96 15.59 6.22
N LYS A 498 16.38 15.09 7.33
CA LYS A 498 17.14 14.65 8.52
C LYS A 498 17.38 13.16 8.61
N ASP A 499 16.49 12.32 8.08
CA ASP A 499 16.57 10.87 8.20
C ASP A 499 17.39 10.22 7.07
N PRO A 500 18.06 9.08 7.34
CA PRO A 500 18.73 8.33 6.29
C PRO A 500 17.72 7.70 5.33
N VAL A 501 17.97 7.85 4.02
CA VAL A 501 17.18 7.20 2.96
C VAL A 501 18.08 6.28 2.12
N SER A 502 17.56 5.12 1.72
CA SER A 502 18.31 4.14 0.91
C SER A 502 18.37 4.48 -0.58
N CYS A 503 17.37 5.21 -1.08
CA CYS A 503 17.25 5.61 -2.48
C CYS A 503 16.73 7.06 -2.62
N PRO A 504 16.93 7.70 -3.78
CA PRO A 504 16.33 9.01 -4.09
C PRO A 504 14.82 9.02 -3.80
N THR A 505 14.42 9.91 -2.89
CA THR A 505 13.06 9.96 -2.31
C THR A 505 12.28 11.13 -2.89
N PHE A 506 11.09 10.86 -3.40
CA PHE A 506 10.22 11.80 -4.10
C PHE A 506 8.87 11.94 -3.40
N SER A 507 8.22 13.09 -3.58
CA SER A 507 6.83 13.29 -3.17
C SER A 507 5.86 12.52 -4.07
N ALA A 508 4.82 11.92 -3.48
CA ALA A 508 3.62 11.46 -4.18
C ALA A 508 2.49 12.52 -4.20
N GLY A 509 2.70 13.67 -3.58
CA GLY A 509 1.68 14.67 -3.29
C GLY A 509 1.01 14.48 -1.92
N ILE A 510 0.00 15.31 -1.66
CA ILE A 510 -0.77 15.33 -0.41
C ILE A 510 -1.68 14.10 -0.34
N GLU A 511 -1.63 13.38 0.79
CA GLU A 511 -2.49 12.24 1.08
C GLU A 511 -3.81 12.69 1.74
N ASP A 512 -4.74 13.23 0.95
CA ASP A 512 -6.01 13.77 1.48
C ASP A 512 -6.87 12.75 2.26
N VAL A 513 -6.83 11.45 1.88
CA VAL A 513 -7.74 10.42 2.46
C VAL A 513 -7.20 8.97 2.43
N SER A 514 -6.15 8.66 1.67
CA SER A 514 -5.88 7.28 1.22
C SER A 514 -5.21 6.34 2.23
N GLU A 515 -4.27 6.81 3.05
CA GLU A 515 -3.27 5.98 3.77
C GLU A 515 -2.59 4.93 2.86
N MET A 516 -2.46 5.24 1.56
CA MET A 516 -1.97 4.37 0.51
C MET A 516 -1.73 5.20 -0.77
N ILE A 517 -0.53 5.74 -0.94
CA ILE A 517 -0.20 6.65 -2.05
C ILE A 517 0.07 5.96 -3.40
N TRP A 518 0.13 4.63 -3.46
CA TRP A 518 0.49 3.89 -4.68
C TRP A 518 -0.35 4.30 -5.91
N PRO A 519 -1.69 4.41 -5.86
CA PRO A 519 -2.46 4.83 -7.03
C PRO A 519 -2.20 6.27 -7.49
N ALA A 520 -1.72 7.16 -6.61
CA ALA A 520 -1.33 8.53 -6.96
C ALA A 520 0.07 8.60 -7.57
N ALA A 521 1.01 7.78 -7.08
CA ALA A 521 2.36 7.67 -7.62
C ALA A 521 2.44 6.80 -8.89
N MET A 522 1.42 5.98 -9.17
CA MET A 522 1.47 4.91 -10.18
C MET A 522 1.91 5.40 -11.56
N ASP A 523 1.28 6.44 -12.11
CA ASP A 523 1.62 6.93 -13.46
C ASP A 523 3.06 7.45 -13.53
N ALA A 524 3.51 8.21 -12.52
CA ALA A 524 4.89 8.70 -12.45
C ALA A 524 5.94 7.58 -12.28
N VAL A 525 5.56 6.44 -11.71
CA VAL A 525 6.41 5.25 -11.60
C VAL A 525 6.46 4.48 -12.93
N LEU A 526 5.31 4.28 -13.58
CA LEU A 526 5.23 3.55 -14.85
C LEU A 526 5.87 4.34 -16.00
N ASP A 527 5.68 5.66 -16.06
CA ASP A 527 6.38 6.53 -17.00
C ASP A 527 7.91 6.46 -16.83
N TRP A 528 8.38 6.48 -15.58
CA TRP A 528 9.81 6.35 -15.27
C TRP A 528 10.37 4.96 -15.63
N PHE A 529 9.60 3.89 -15.38
CA PHE A 529 9.97 2.55 -15.78
C PHE A 529 10.08 2.43 -17.31
N GLY A 530 9.12 2.98 -18.07
CA GLY A 530 9.14 3.00 -19.53
C GLY A 530 10.42 3.64 -20.07
N CYS A 531 10.79 4.84 -19.61
CA CYS A 531 12.03 5.50 -20.04
C CYS A 531 13.31 4.77 -19.63
N LEU A 532 13.30 3.97 -18.56
CA LEU A 532 14.44 3.08 -18.23
C LEU A 532 14.47 1.81 -19.10
N SER A 533 13.31 1.33 -19.56
CA SER A 533 13.16 0.24 -20.52
C SER A 533 13.74 0.63 -21.88
N GLU A 534 13.28 1.77 -22.44
CA GLU A 534 13.81 2.35 -23.68
C GLU A 534 15.34 2.53 -23.61
N TYR A 535 15.86 3.04 -22.49
CA TYR A 535 17.29 3.19 -22.26
C TYR A 535 18.03 1.86 -22.02
N ALA A 536 17.35 0.77 -21.66
CA ALA A 536 17.92 -0.57 -21.61
C ALA A 536 18.06 -1.16 -23.02
N ASP A 537 17.02 -1.04 -23.85
CA ASP A 537 17.06 -1.46 -25.25
C ASP A 537 18.13 -0.68 -26.04
N GLU A 538 18.22 0.64 -25.86
CA GLU A 538 19.30 1.47 -26.41
C GLU A 538 20.72 1.07 -25.95
N ARG A 539 20.87 0.32 -24.84
CA ARG A 539 22.18 -0.17 -24.36
C ARG A 539 22.56 -1.52 -24.97
N GLU A 540 21.58 -2.32 -25.39
CA GLU A 540 21.78 -3.66 -25.95
C GLU A 540 22.10 -3.61 -27.47
N ASP A 541 21.61 -2.59 -28.17
CA ASP A 541 21.84 -2.34 -29.60
C ASP A 541 23.24 -1.73 -29.96
N ARG A 542 24.17 -1.59 -28.99
CA ARG A 542 25.41 -0.79 -29.12
C ARG A 542 26.72 -1.57 -28.94
#